data_AF-A0A951HPF5-F1
#
_entry.id   AF-A0A951HPF5-F1
#
_cell.length_a   1.000
_cell.length_b   1.000
_cell.length_c   1.000
_cell.angle_alpha   90.00
_cell.angle_beta   90.00
_cell.angle_gamma   90.00
#
_symmetry.space_group_name_H-M   'P 1'
#
loop_
_entity.id
_entity.type
_entity.pdbx_description
1 polymer ?
#
loop_
_entity_poly.entity_id
_entity_poly.type
_entity_poly.pdbx_seq_one_letter_code
_entity_poly.pdbx_strand_id
1 'polypeptide(L)'
;MECAVDGAAFARACTVERLTGDEGLVLTLRAPSGSFRRLLVTKDGRGVVAADGAEPAKVTVIGSGRIEVAIGGDRYRLPATVRP
;
A
#
# COMPACT_ATOMS: atom_id res chain seq x y z
N MET A 1 4.27 7.54 -6.42
CA MET A 1 3.87 7.68 -4.98
C MET A 1 5.11 7.69 -4.11
N GLU A 2 5.00 8.11 -2.84
CA GLU A 2 6.14 8.06 -1.90
C GLU A 2 6.28 6.67 -1.30
N CYS A 3 7.50 6.14 -1.27
CA CYS A 3 7.82 4.85 -0.67
C CYS A 3 9.26 4.83 -0.14
N ALA A 4 9.49 3.96 0.84
CA ALA A 4 10.78 3.64 1.42
C ALA A 4 10.90 2.11 1.39
N VAL A 5 11.69 1.57 0.47
CA VAL A 5 11.85 0.13 0.23
C VAL A 5 13.32 -0.24 0.37
N ASP A 6 13.62 -1.50 0.69
CA ASP A 6 15.01 -2.00 0.77
C ASP A 6 15.89 -1.17 1.74
N GLY A 7 15.29 -0.64 2.82
CA GLY A 7 15.97 0.19 3.82
C GLY A 7 16.24 1.65 3.39
N ALA A 8 15.81 2.06 2.20
CA ALA A 8 15.98 3.42 1.71
C ALA A 8 15.09 4.45 2.43
N ALA A 9 15.44 5.73 2.30
CA ALA A 9 14.59 6.84 2.71
C ALA A 9 13.37 6.99 1.77
N PHE A 10 12.35 7.72 2.21
CA PHE A 10 11.17 7.97 1.39
C PHE A 10 11.53 8.75 0.12
N ALA A 11 11.16 8.20 -1.04
CA ALA A 11 11.31 8.83 -2.33
C ALA A 11 10.02 8.69 -3.17
N ARG A 12 9.77 9.65 -4.06
CA ARG A 12 8.66 9.60 -5.03
C ARG A 12 9.02 8.73 -6.24
N ALA A 13 9.23 7.44 -6.00
CA ALA A 13 9.75 6.54 -7.02
C ALA A 13 8.86 5.33 -7.31
N CYS A 14 8.02 4.90 -6.35
CA CYS A 14 7.15 3.75 -6.57
C CYS A 14 5.91 4.10 -7.42
N THR A 15 5.41 3.09 -8.13
CA THR A 15 4.14 3.16 -8.86
C THR A 15 3.08 2.31 -8.17
N VAL A 16 1.82 2.64 -8.44
CA VAL A 16 0.66 1.88 -7.95
C VAL A 16 -0.26 1.59 -9.13
N GLU A 17 -0.59 0.32 -9.29
CA GLU A 17 -1.59 -0.17 -10.23
C GLU A 17 -2.84 -0.60 -9.46
N ARG A 18 -4.02 -0.39 -10.05
CA ARG A 18 -5.31 -0.67 -9.42
C ARG A 18 -6.08 -1.65 -10.29
N LEU A 19 -6.49 -2.78 -9.72
CA LEU A 19 -7.31 -3.77 -10.40
C LEU A 19 -8.56 -4.05 -9.56
N THR A 20 -9.73 -3.90 -10.16
CA THR A 20 -11.01 -4.28 -9.53
C THR A 20 -11.45 -5.61 -10.08
N GLY A 21 -11.68 -6.60 -9.21
CA GLY A 21 -12.18 -7.93 -9.57
C GLY A 21 -13.11 -8.48 -8.49
N ASP A 22 -13.42 -9.77 -8.57
CA ASP A 22 -14.36 -10.45 -7.67
C ASP A 22 -13.96 -10.36 -6.18
N GLU A 23 -12.65 -10.37 -5.90
CA GLU A 23 -12.09 -10.25 -4.55
C GLU A 23 -12.17 -8.82 -4.00
N GLY A 24 -12.39 -7.82 -4.86
CA GLY A 24 -12.41 -6.40 -4.54
C GLY A 24 -11.34 -5.60 -5.29
N LEU A 25 -10.97 -4.44 -4.73
CA LEU A 25 -9.93 -3.58 -5.29
C LEU A 25 -8.56 -4.06 -4.79
N VAL A 26 -7.72 -4.54 -5.71
CA VAL A 26 -6.33 -4.92 -5.46
C VAL A 26 -5.41 -3.79 -5.94
N LEU A 27 -4.45 -3.43 -5.08
CA LEU A 27 -3.38 -2.48 -5.37
C LEU A 27 -2.07 -3.25 -5.56
N THR A 28 -1.42 -3.06 -6.71
CA THR A 28 -0.07 -3.58 -6.92
C THR A 28 0.92 -2.42 -6.82
N LEU A 29 1.75 -2.44 -5.79
CA LEU A 29 2.78 -1.45 -5.53
C LEU A 29 4.09 -1.95 -6.15
N ARG A 30 4.74 -1.15 -7.00
CA ARG A 30 6.02 -1.53 -7.62
C ARG A 30 7.12 -0.53 -7.27
N ALA A 31 8.25 -1.05 -6.82
CA ALA A 31 9.47 -0.29 -6.62
C ALA A 31 10.30 -0.21 -7.91
N PRO A 32 11.17 0.82 -8.05
CA PRO A 32 12.14 0.88 -9.15
C PRO A 32 13.12 -0.30 -9.19
N SER A 33 13.39 -0.92 -8.03
CA SER A 33 14.23 -2.12 -7.92
C SER A 33 13.58 -3.37 -8.52
N GLY A 34 12.29 -3.32 -8.85
CA GLY A 34 11.51 -4.46 -9.37
C GLY A 34 10.75 -5.23 -8.30
N SER A 35 10.97 -4.95 -7.01
CA SER A 35 10.16 -5.50 -5.93
C SER A 35 8.71 -5.01 -6.03
N PHE A 36 7.75 -5.87 -5.65
CA PHE A 36 6.35 -5.51 -5.66
C PHE A 36 5.59 -6.12 -4.48
N ARG A 37 4.51 -5.45 -4.09
CA ARG A 37 3.58 -5.91 -3.04
C ARG A 37 2.15 -5.80 -3.56
N ARG A 38 1.31 -6.80 -3.27
CA ARG A 38 -0.12 -6.77 -3.59
C ARG A 38 -0.93 -6.56 -2.32
N LEU A 39 -1.81 -5.58 -2.35
CA LEU A 39 -2.65 -5.22 -1.22
C LEU A 39 -4.12 -5.27 -1.64
N LEU A 40 -4.95 -5.95 -0.88
CA LEU A 40 -6.40 -5.93 -1.05
C LEU A 40 -6.99 -4.79 -0.22
N VAL A 41 -7.77 -3.91 -0.84
CA VAL A 41 -8.49 -2.85 -0.14
C VAL A 41 -9.68 -3.47 0.58
N THR A 42 -9.76 -3.21 1.89
CA THR A 42 -10.82 -3.76 2.72
C THR A 42 -12.13 -3.03 2.46
N LYS A 43 -13.24 -3.78 2.42
CA LYS A 43 -14.59 -3.23 2.21
C LYS A 43 -15.09 -2.37 3.37
N ASP A 44 -14.46 -2.47 4.54
CA ASP A 44 -14.77 -1.64 5.71
C ASP A 44 -14.27 -0.19 5.58
N GLY A 45 -13.53 0.12 4.50
CA GLY A 45 -13.05 1.47 4.19
C GLY A 45 -11.91 1.96 5.08
N ARG A 46 -11.38 1.10 5.97
CA ARG A 46 -10.41 1.49 7.00
C ARG A 46 -8.96 1.18 6.61
N GLY A 47 -8.72 0.41 5.55
CA GLY A 47 -7.35 0.09 5.18
C GLY A 47 -7.16 -0.86 4.01
N VAL A 48 -6.02 -1.54 4.08
CA VAL A 48 -5.54 -2.50 3.09
C VAL A 48 -4.91 -3.68 3.84
N VAL A 49 -5.05 -4.88 3.30
CA VAL A 49 -4.40 -6.10 3.81
C VAL A 49 -3.48 -6.66 2.74
N ALA A 50 -2.45 -7.41 3.13
CA ALA A 50 -1.62 -8.13 2.17
C ALA A 50 -2.48 -9.17 1.43
N ALA A 51 -2.48 -9.13 0.09
CA ALA A 51 -3.29 -10.04 -0.71
C ALA A 51 -2.71 -11.47 -0.76
N ASP A 52 -1.41 -11.63 -0.51
CA ASP A 52 -0.71 -12.91 -0.50
C ASP A 52 -0.51 -13.50 0.91
N GLY A 53 -0.85 -12.75 1.96
CA GLY A 53 -0.81 -13.22 3.36
C GLY A 53 0.57 -13.57 3.91
N ALA A 54 1.65 -13.33 3.16
CA ALA A 54 3.00 -13.73 3.58
C ALA A 54 3.51 -12.88 4.75
N GLU A 55 3.21 -11.58 4.74
CA GLU A 55 3.52 -10.66 5.83
C GLU A 55 2.33 -9.72 6.09
N PRO A 56 1.94 -9.48 7.35
CA PRO A 56 0.82 -8.61 7.65
C PRO A 56 1.16 -7.15 7.32
N ALA A 57 0.28 -6.51 6.55
CA ALA A 57 0.36 -5.07 6.30
C ALA A 57 -0.11 -4.30 7.54
N LYS A 58 0.74 -3.43 8.08
CA LYS A 58 0.37 -2.48 9.14
C LYS A 58 -0.01 -1.14 8.52
N VAL A 59 -1.26 -0.74 8.72
CA VAL A 59 -1.81 0.52 8.20
C VAL A 59 -1.80 1.59 9.30
N THR A 60 -1.30 2.78 8.98
CA THR A 60 -1.31 3.96 9.86
C THR A 60 -1.86 5.16 9.11
N VAL A 61 -2.82 5.87 9.70
CA VAL A 61 -3.32 7.14 9.12
C VAL A 61 -2.28 8.24 9.39
N ILE A 62 -1.77 8.87 8.33
CA ILE A 62 -0.73 9.92 8.43
C ILE A 62 -1.28 11.33 8.11
N GLY A 63 -2.61 11.47 8.11
CA GLY A 63 -3.31 12.73 7.85
C GLY A 63 -3.37 13.12 6.36
N SER A 64 -4.12 14.19 6.04
CA SER A 64 -4.28 14.71 4.67
C SER A 64 -4.83 13.69 3.66
N GLY A 65 -5.73 12.80 4.08
CA GLY A 65 -6.26 11.74 3.20
C GLY A 65 -5.20 10.75 2.74
N ARG A 66 -4.24 10.40 3.60
CA ARG A 66 -3.18 9.43 3.30
C ARG A 66 -3.05 8.41 4.41
N ILE A 67 -2.65 7.21 4.00
CA ILE A 67 -2.20 6.14 4.89
C ILE A 67 -0.76 5.79 4.57
N GLU A 68 -0.03 5.41 5.61
CA GLU A 68 1.23 4.68 5.50
C GLU A 68 0.93 3.19 5.68
N VAL A 69 1.50 2.37 4.81
CA VAL A 69 1.40 0.92 4.85
C VAL A 69 2.80 0.36 5.02
N ALA A 70 3.05 -0.34 6.12
CA ALA A 70 4.30 -1.03 6.38
C ALA A 70 4.14 -2.54 6.20
N ILE A 71 5.03 -3.18 5.43
CA ILE A 71 5.03 -4.62 5.16
C ILE A 71 6.47 -5.08 4.87
N GLY A 72 6.98 -6.10 5.56
CA GLY A 72 8.35 -6.59 5.33
C GLY A 72 9.46 -5.55 5.40
N GLY A 73 9.30 -4.55 6.28
CA GLY A 73 10.24 -3.43 6.39
C GLY A 73 10.06 -2.33 5.33
N ASP A 74 9.33 -2.60 4.26
CA ASP A 74 8.95 -1.62 3.26
C ASP A 74 7.83 -0.72 3.79
N ARG A 75 7.84 0.55 3.40
CA ARG A 75 6.82 1.54 3.74
C ARG A 75 6.32 2.26 2.50
N TYR A 76 5.00 2.37 2.37
CA TYR A 76 4.34 2.99 1.23
C TYR A 76 3.34 4.04 1.71
N ARG A 77 3.32 5.21 1.07
CA ARG A 77 2.31 6.25 1.34
C ARG A 77 1.28 6.26 0.23
N LEU A 78 0.08 5.79 0.57
CA LEU A 78 -1.05 5.69 -0.37
C LEU A 78 -2.04 6.82 -0.13
N PRO A 79 -2.61 7.41 -1.20
CA PRO A 79 -3.81 8.22 -1.06
C PRO A 79 -4.95 7.33 -0.54
N ALA A 80 -5.60 7.76 0.52
CA ALA A 80 -6.74 7.09 1.11
C ALA A 80 -7.97 8.00 1.02
N THR A 81 -9.03 7.49 0.39
CA THR A 81 -10.36 8.08 0.53
C THR A 81 -10.93 7.59 1.85
N VAL A 82 -10.62 8.28 2.95
CA VAL A 82 -11.28 8.01 4.23
C VAL A 82 -12.74 8.38 4.05
N ARG A 83 -13.64 7.40 3.95
CA ARG A 83 -15.08 7.68 4.03
C ARG A 83 -15.41 7.97 5.51
N PRO A 84 -16.02 9.12 5.83
CA PRO A 84 -16.43 9.45 7.20
C PRO A 84 -17.51 8.49 7.72
#